data_AF-A0AAW3SPK0-F1
#
_entry.id   AF-A0AAW3SPK0-F1
#
_cell.length_a   1.000
_cell.length_b   1.000
_cell.length_c   1.000
_cell.angle_alpha   90.00
_cell.angle_beta   90.00
_cell.angle_gamma   90.00
#
_symmetry.space_group_name_H-M   'P 1'
#
loop_
_entity.id
_entity.type
_entity.pdbx_description
1 polymer ?
#
loop_
_entity_poly.entity_id
_entity_poly.type
_entity_poly.pdbx_seq_one_letter_code
_entity_poly.pdbx_strand_id
1 'polypeptide(L)' 'MRWTRRTTWRCKNDFSSYLGWITQPALLWKAQALLARWFRFQPSEIDALELDDFERWLDEASEQIKRENGEED' A
#
# COMPACT_ATOMS: atom_id res chain seq x y z
N MET A 1 -17.31 -12.93 9.17
CA MET A 1 -16.38 -11.85 9.61
C MET A 1 -16.66 -10.62 8.78
N ARG A 2 -17.04 -9.51 9.44
CA ARG A 2 -17.74 -8.37 8.82
C ARG A 2 -16.78 -7.20 8.70
N TRP A 3 -16.03 -7.13 7.60
CA TRP A 3 -15.12 -6.02 7.26
C TRP A 3 -15.80 -4.96 6.37
N THR A 4 -17.11 -4.75 6.50
CA THR A 4 -17.92 -3.88 5.63
C THR A 4 -17.92 -2.39 6.03
N ARG A 5 -16.77 -1.79 6.41
CA ARG A 5 -16.72 -0.33 6.69
C ARG A 5 -15.36 0.31 6.38
N ARG A 6 -15.02 0.53 5.09
CA ARG A 6 -14.20 1.69 4.64
C ARG A 6 -13.93 1.85 3.13
N THR A 7 -14.68 1.19 2.26
CA THR A 7 -14.56 1.17 0.78
C THR A 7 -14.85 2.47 0.03
N THR A 8 -14.70 3.64 0.66
CA THR A 8 -14.81 4.94 -0.04
C THR A 8 -13.60 5.84 0.17
N TRP A 9 -12.46 5.28 0.60
CA TRP A 9 -11.16 5.87 0.30
C TRP A 9 -10.93 5.74 -1.21
N ARG A 10 -11.55 6.66 -1.95
CA ARG A 10 -11.50 6.85 -3.40
C ARG A 10 -10.17 6.37 -3.97
N CYS A 11 -10.26 5.72 -5.12
CA CYS A 11 -9.24 5.29 -6.09
C CYS A 11 -8.12 6.30 -6.45
N LYS A 12 -7.97 7.40 -5.72
CA LYS A 12 -6.91 8.41 -5.86
C LYS A 12 -5.58 8.00 -5.20
N ASN A 13 -5.58 6.97 -4.37
CA ASN A 13 -4.40 6.58 -3.61
C ASN A 13 -3.99 5.14 -3.94
N ASP A 14 -3.84 4.89 -5.23
CA ASP A 14 -3.35 3.64 -5.78
C ASP A 14 -1.85 3.49 -5.48
N PHE A 15 -1.47 2.33 -4.92
CA PHE A 15 -0.08 2.05 -4.56
C PHE A 15 0.84 1.99 -5.79
N SER A 16 0.29 1.75 -6.99
CA SER A 16 1.05 1.72 -8.24
C SER A 16 1.67 3.08 -8.59
N SER A 17 1.10 4.19 -8.10
CA SER A 17 1.71 5.53 -8.24
C SER A 17 3.04 5.67 -7.47
N TYR A 18 3.29 4.78 -6.52
CA TYR A 18 4.51 4.78 -5.71
C TYR A 18 5.57 3.79 -6.21
N LEU A 19 5.28 2.89 -7.15
CA LEU A 19 6.26 1.94 -7.73
C LEU A 19 7.49 2.64 -8.36
N GLY A 20 7.36 3.92 -8.73
CA GLY A 20 8.48 4.77 -9.18
C GLY A 20 9.35 5.36 -8.05
N TRP A 21 9.26 4.85 -6.81
CA TRP A 21 10.01 5.36 -5.66
C TRP A 21 11.53 5.21 -5.83
N ILE A 22 11.99 4.24 -6.63
CA ILE A 22 13.41 4.06 -6.97
C ILE A 22 13.99 5.33 -7.60
N THR A 23 13.22 6.01 -8.44
CA THR A 23 13.62 7.26 -9.12
C THR A 23 13.39 8.50 -8.26
N GLN A 24 12.54 8.39 -7.22
CA GLN A 24 12.13 9.50 -6.37
C GLN A 24 12.07 9.08 -4.89
N PRO A 25 13.14 9.30 -4.11
CA PRO A 25 13.17 8.91 -2.69
C PRO A 25 12.11 9.66 -1.85
N ALA A 26 11.61 10.80 -2.35
CA ALA A 26 10.47 11.51 -1.77
C ALA A 26 9.11 10.79 -1.93
N LEU A 27 9.03 9.68 -2.68
CA LEU A 27 7.85 8.83 -2.74
C LEU A 27 7.94 7.66 -1.77
N LEU A 28 9.16 7.21 -1.43
CA LEU A 28 9.40 6.11 -0.51
C LEU A 28 8.76 6.35 0.86
N TRP A 29 9.01 7.51 1.49
CA TRP A 29 8.45 7.82 2.81
C TRP A 29 6.92 7.93 2.79
N LYS A 30 6.33 8.41 1.69
CA LYS A 30 4.87 8.47 1.52
C LYS A 30 4.29 7.07 1.40
N ALA A 31 4.93 6.22 0.61
CA ALA A 31 4.53 4.84 0.42
C ALA A 31 4.65 4.06 1.74
N GLN A 32 5.74 4.24 2.49
CA GLN A 32 5.92 3.64 3.82
C GLN A 32 4.84 4.10 4.79
N ALA A 33 4.62 5.41 4.95
CA ALA A 33 3.58 5.91 5.85
C ALA A 33 2.17 5.38 5.49
N LEU A 34 1.89 5.25 4.20
CA LEU A 34 0.65 4.70 3.69
C LEU A 34 0.51 3.20 3.98
N LEU A 35 1.56 2.43 3.74
CA LEU A 35 1.64 0.99 3.98
C LEU A 35 1.54 0.66 5.47
N ALA A 36 2.26 1.41 6.32
CA ALA A 36 2.14 1.34 7.77
C ALA A 36 0.72 1.63 8.24
N ARG A 37 0.01 2.59 7.62
CA ARG A 37 -1.38 2.85 7.95
C ARG A 37 -2.33 1.74 7.48
N TRP A 38 -2.06 1.13 6.33
CA TRP A 38 -2.89 0.10 5.73
C TRP A 38 -2.79 -1.22 6.49
N PHE A 39 -1.58 -1.73 6.68
CA PHE A 39 -1.32 -3.00 7.38
C PHE A 39 -1.11 -2.83 8.89
N ARG A 40 -1.10 -1.59 9.39
CA ARG A 40 -0.83 -1.26 10.80
C ARG A 40 0.53 -1.73 11.30
N PHE A 41 1.56 -1.65 10.45
CA PHE A 41 2.94 -1.84 10.88
C PHE A 41 3.33 -0.78 11.91
N GLN A 42 4.16 -1.17 12.86
CA GLN A 42 4.84 -0.21 13.72
C GLN A 42 5.90 0.57 12.92
N PRO A 43 6.18 1.82 13.30
CA PRO A 43 7.20 2.62 12.62
C PRO A 43 8.60 1.98 12.64
N SER A 44 8.93 1.21 13.68
CA SER A 44 10.17 0.44 13.74
C SER A 44 10.17 -0.78 12.81
N GLU A 45 9.00 -1.38 12.57
CA GLU A 45 8.89 -2.55 11.68
C GLU A 45 8.98 -2.14 10.22
N ILE A 46 8.42 -0.98 9.85
CA ILE A 46 8.50 -0.50 8.47
C ILE A 46 9.86 0.08 8.12
N ASP A 47 10.57 0.65 9.09
CA ASP A 47 11.94 1.14 8.92
C ASP A 47 12.93 -0.03 8.79
N ALA A 48 12.66 -1.14 9.50
CA ALA A 48 13.43 -2.38 9.40
C ALA A 48 13.02 -3.27 8.20
N LEU A 49 11.98 -2.90 7.46
CA LEU A 49 11.47 -3.67 6.33
C LEU A 49 12.42 -3.52 5.13
N GLU A 50 12.83 -4.64 4.53
CA GLU A 50 13.64 -4.60 3.33
C GLU A 50 12.85 -4.03 2.15
N LEU A 51 13.55 -3.39 1.22
CA LEU A 51 12.94 -2.78 0.04
C LEU A 51 12.20 -3.81 -0.84
N ASP A 52 12.71 -5.04 -0.90
CA ASP A 52 12.13 -6.16 -1.64
C ASP A 52 10.80 -6.62 -1.00
N ASP A 53 10.80 -6.82 0.33
CA ASP A 53 9.58 -7.11 1.08
C ASP A 53 8.57 -5.96 0.95
N PHE A 54 9.05 -4.71 1.03
CA PHE A 54 8.22 -3.53 0.89
C PHE A 54 7.48 -3.48 -0.46
N GLU A 55 8.17 -3.79 -1.56
CA GLU A 55 7.56 -3.89 -2.89
C GLU A 55 6.48 -4.98 -2.93
N ARG A 56 6.75 -6.15 -2.33
CA ARG A 56 5.78 -7.24 -2.24
C ARG A 56 4.51 -6.84 -1.47
N TRP A 57 4.65 -6.08 -0.38
CA TRP A 57 3.51 -5.56 0.38
C TRP A 57 2.72 -4.48 -0.38
N LEU A 58 3.39 -3.66 -1.20
CA LEU A 58 2.71 -2.68 -2.07
C LEU A 58 1.87 -3.38 -3.13
N ASP A 59 2.38 -4.45 -3.72
CA ASP A 59 1.69 -5.27 -4.72
C ASP A 59 0.45 -5.95 -4.10
N GLU A 60 0.62 -6.60 -2.94
CA GLU A 60 -0.50 -7.25 -2.23
C GLU A 60 -1.58 -6.24 -1.78
N ALA A 61 -1.19 -5.01 -1.41
CA ALA A 61 -2.15 -3.96 -1.12
C ALA A 61 -2.90 -3.48 -2.38
N SER A 62 -2.20 -3.38 -3.52
CA SER A 62 -2.81 -3.04 -4.81
C SER A 62 -3.79 -4.12 -5.26
N GLU A 63 -3.42 -5.39 -5.15
CA GLU A 63 -4.31 -6.52 -5.45
C GLU A 63 -5.56 -6.54 -4.56
N GLN A 64 -5.42 -6.26 -3.25
CA GLN A 64 -6.57 -6.13 -2.36
C GLN A 64 -7.50 -5.01 -2.79
N ILE A 65 -6.96 -3.86 -3.20
CA ILE A 65 -7.75 -2.72 -3.69
C ILE A 65 -8.47 -3.07 -5.00
N LYS A 66 -7.81 -3.76 -5.94
CA LYS A 66 -8.43 -4.20 -7.21
C LYS A 66 -9.58 -5.17 -6.97
N ARG A 67 -9.34 -6.19 -6.12
CA ARG A 67 -10.36 -7.17 -5.72
C ARG A 67 -11.54 -6.53 -4.99
N GLU A 68 -11.29 -5.55 -4.12
CA GLU A 68 -12.35 -4.86 -3.38
C GLU A 68 -13.16 -3.90 -4.28
N ASN A 69 -12.54 -3.33 -5.30
CA ASN A 69 -13.23 -2.49 -6.29
C ASN A 69 -14.04 -3.28 -7.32
N GLY A 70 -13.97 -4.62 -7.32
CA GLY A 70 -14.70 -5.45 -8.26
C GLY A 70 -14.24 -5.24 -9.70
N GLU A 71 -12.95 -4.91 -9.91
CA GLU A 71 -12.28 -5.18 -11.19
C GLU A 71 -12.09 -6.71 -11.29
N GLU A 72 -13.21 -7.43 -11.35
CA GLU A 72 -13.29 -8.76 -11.96
C GLU A 72 -13.06 -8.53 -13.46
N ASP A 73 -11.95 -9.07 -13.98
CA ASP A 73 -11.74 -9.23 -15.42
C ASP A 73 -12.87 -10.08 -16.04
#